data_AF-A0A7C4ZXQ4-F1
#
_entry.id   AF-A0A7C4ZXQ4-F1
#
_cell.length_a   1.000
_cell.length_b   1.000
_cell.length_c   1.000
_cell.angle_alpha   90.00
_cell.angle_beta   90.00
_cell.angle_gamma   90.00
#
_symmetry.space_group_name_H-M   'P 1'
#
loop_
_entity.id
_entity.type
_entity.pdbx_description
1 polymer ?
#
loop_
_entity_poly.entity_id
_entity_poly.type
_entity_poly.pdbx_seq_one_letter_code
_entity_poly.pdbx_strand_id
1 'polypeptide(L)'
;MRKECEKTGTSIEELALEALYRGLNEKMDPTEKAEVYAKLSEKYLVDADKLLAKGDFVQASEKLWGSAALMVKAVASSRGISVLSHGELFSFVRKLGEEQNDLEFRRLFSVANTLHQNFYENWLREEIVKEYYEDIRQLIAKLKELIG
;
A
#
# COMPACT_ATOMS: atom_id res chain seq x y z
N MET A 1 -5.41 -15.91 -12.86
CA MET A 1 -4.57 -14.72 -12.53
C MET A 1 -5.31 -13.41 -12.79
N ARG A 2 -5.51 -12.91 -14.03
CA ARG A 2 -6.16 -11.59 -14.24
C ARG A 2 -7.54 -11.44 -13.58
N LYS A 3 -8.42 -12.43 -13.70
CA LYS A 3 -9.75 -12.45 -13.03
C LYS A 3 -9.70 -12.56 -11.49
N GLU A 4 -8.56 -12.98 -10.93
CA GLU A 4 -8.35 -13.09 -9.48
C GLU A 4 -7.93 -11.72 -8.92
N CYS A 5 -7.02 -11.03 -9.62
CA CYS A 5 -6.57 -9.67 -9.32
C CYS A 5 -7.73 -8.68 -9.20
N GLU A 6 -8.68 -8.76 -10.15
CA GLU A 6 -9.87 -7.90 -10.21
C GLU A 6 -10.81 -8.10 -9.00
N LYS A 7 -10.84 -9.31 -8.42
CA LYS A 7 -11.70 -9.63 -7.27
C LYS A 7 -11.09 -9.28 -5.91
N THR A 8 -9.75 -9.26 -5.79
CA THR A 8 -9.07 -9.05 -4.51
C THR A 8 -8.42 -7.66 -4.37
N GLY A 9 -8.42 -6.85 -5.43
CA GLY A 9 -7.71 -5.55 -5.44
C GLY A 9 -6.20 -5.74 -5.26
N THR A 10 -5.67 -6.91 -5.66
CA THR A 10 -4.26 -7.27 -5.50
C THR A 10 -3.60 -7.25 -6.88
N SER A 11 -2.58 -6.42 -7.01
CA SER A 11 -1.82 -6.27 -8.25
C SER A 11 -1.13 -7.58 -8.68
N ILE A 12 -0.84 -7.73 -9.97
CA ILE A 12 -0.15 -8.92 -10.50
C ILE A 12 1.25 -9.05 -9.90
N GLU A 13 1.96 -7.94 -9.73
CA GLU A 13 3.29 -7.90 -9.15
C GLU A 13 3.27 -8.34 -7.69
N GLU A 14 2.27 -7.92 -6.92
CA GLU A 14 2.07 -8.36 -5.54
C GLU A 14 1.69 -9.84 -5.47
N LEU A 15 0.80 -10.33 -6.34
CA LEU A 15 0.48 -11.76 -6.40
C LEU A 15 1.67 -12.61 -6.81
N ALA A 16 2.48 -12.14 -7.76
CA ALA A 16 3.71 -12.79 -8.16
C ALA A 16 4.70 -12.84 -7.00
N LEU A 17 4.81 -11.75 -6.24
CA LEU A 17 5.63 -11.67 -5.04
C LEU A 17 5.16 -12.66 -3.96
N GLU A 18 3.87 -12.69 -3.66
CA GLU A 18 3.30 -13.63 -2.67
C GLU A 18 3.43 -15.09 -3.14
N ALA A 19 3.23 -15.37 -4.43
CA ALA A 19 3.41 -16.70 -4.99
C ALA A 19 4.87 -17.16 -4.94
N LEU A 20 5.81 -16.26 -5.22
CA LEU A 20 7.24 -16.50 -5.07
C LEU A 20 7.57 -16.88 -3.61
N TYR A 21 7.06 -16.11 -2.64
CA TYR A 21 7.25 -16.39 -1.22
C TYR A 21 6.64 -17.71 -0.76
N ARG A 22 5.46 -18.09 -1.27
CA ARG A 22 4.86 -19.40 -0.99
C ARG A 22 5.66 -20.55 -1.59
N GLY A 23 6.22 -20.36 -2.79
CA GLY A 23 6.97 -21.39 -3.51
C GLY A 23 8.39 -21.63 -3.00
N LEU A 24 9.02 -20.61 -2.38
CA LEU A 24 10.40 -20.70 -1.92
C LEU A 24 10.61 -21.67 -0.74
N ASN A 25 9.56 -22.10 -0.02
CA ASN A 25 9.59 -23.08 1.09
C ASN A 25 10.65 -22.82 2.20
N GLU A 26 11.37 -21.71 2.13
CA GLU A 26 12.32 -21.19 3.09
C GLU A 26 11.68 -19.98 3.79
N LYS A 27 11.85 -19.89 5.10
CA LYS A 27 11.46 -18.72 5.88
C LYS A 27 12.38 -17.57 5.48
N MET A 28 12.00 -16.82 4.45
CA MET A 28 12.70 -15.59 4.09
C MET A 28 12.75 -14.67 5.32
N ASP A 29 13.90 -14.05 5.53
CA ASP A 29 14.11 -13.19 6.69
C ASP A 29 13.06 -12.06 6.68
N PRO A 30 12.37 -11.81 7.81
CA PRO A 30 11.34 -10.77 7.86
C PRO A 30 11.86 -9.38 7.44
N THR A 31 13.16 -9.10 7.64
CA THR A 31 13.81 -7.86 7.20
C THR A 31 13.93 -7.80 5.68
N GLU A 32 14.40 -8.86 5.03
CA GLU A 32 14.46 -8.94 3.57
C GLU A 32 13.06 -8.79 2.96
N LYS A 33 12.05 -9.40 3.59
CA LYS A 33 10.65 -9.27 3.14
C LYS A 33 10.14 -7.84 3.27
N ALA A 34 10.47 -7.17 4.37
CA ALA A 34 10.15 -5.76 4.58
C ALA A 34 10.77 -4.87 3.49
N GLU A 35 12.06 -5.07 3.18
CA GLU A 35 12.74 -4.32 2.13
C GLU A 35 12.07 -4.48 0.76
N VAL A 36 11.70 -5.71 0.39
CA VAL A 36 11.07 -5.95 -0.91
C VAL A 36 9.70 -5.27 -1.00
N TYR A 37 8.89 -5.34 0.06
CA TYR A 37 7.63 -4.60 0.09
C TYR A 37 7.84 -3.08 0.03
N ALA A 38 8.83 -2.53 0.75
CA ALA A 38 9.16 -1.11 0.71
C ALA A 38 9.61 -0.66 -0.69
N LYS A 39 10.49 -1.41 -1.34
CA LYS A 39 10.95 -1.15 -2.72
C LYS A 39 9.78 -1.18 -3.72
N LEU A 40 8.86 -2.15 -3.58
CA LEU A 40 7.68 -2.23 -4.44
C LEU A 40 6.70 -1.08 -4.18
N SER A 41 6.52 -0.69 -2.91
CA SER A 41 5.72 0.49 -2.54
C SER A 41 6.25 1.76 -3.20
N GLU A 42 7.56 2.02 -3.13
CA GLU A 42 8.21 3.17 -3.76
C GLU A 42 8.06 3.14 -5.29
N LYS A 43 8.21 1.96 -5.90
CA LYS A 43 7.95 1.80 -7.34
C LYS A 43 6.52 2.19 -7.69
N TYR A 44 5.53 1.80 -6.88
CA TYR A 44 4.13 2.13 -7.13
C TYR A 44 3.86 3.63 -6.99
N LEU A 45 4.53 4.29 -6.06
CA LEU A 45 4.43 5.75 -5.91
C LEU A 45 4.98 6.49 -7.14
N VAL A 46 6.10 6.01 -7.71
CA VAL A 46 6.66 6.52 -8.98
C VAL A 46 5.74 6.23 -10.16
N ASP A 47 5.12 5.05 -10.21
CA ASP A 47 4.16 4.72 -11.26
C ASP A 47 2.88 5.58 -11.16
N ALA A 48 2.40 5.84 -9.94
CA ALA A 48 1.27 6.72 -9.69
C ALA A 48 1.55 8.15 -10.18
N ASP A 49 2.72 8.71 -9.89
CA ASP A 49 3.13 10.03 -10.38
C ASP A 49 3.09 10.12 -11.92
N LYS A 50 3.59 9.08 -12.61
CA LYS A 50 3.51 8.99 -14.08
C LYS A 50 2.08 8.90 -14.60
N LEU A 51 1.16 8.27 -13.86
CA LEU A 51 -0.25 8.17 -14.24
C LEU A 51 -0.98 9.49 -14.02
N LEU A 52 -0.70 10.19 -12.91
CA LEU A 52 -1.19 11.54 -12.65
C LEU A 52 -0.77 12.52 -13.75
N ALA A 53 0.51 12.48 -14.16
CA ALA A 53 1.02 13.32 -15.24
C ALA A 53 0.34 13.06 -16.60
N LYS A 54 -0.24 11.87 -16.78
CA LYS A 54 -0.98 11.46 -17.99
C LYS A 54 -2.49 11.69 -17.88
N GLY A 55 -2.99 12.14 -16.72
CA GLY A 55 -4.42 12.27 -16.44
C GLY A 55 -5.16 10.95 -16.21
N ASP A 56 -4.45 9.85 -15.97
CA ASP A 56 -5.05 8.55 -15.64
C ASP A 56 -5.29 8.44 -14.14
N PHE A 57 -6.27 9.18 -13.64
CA PHE A 57 -6.55 9.32 -12.21
C PHE A 57 -7.10 8.04 -11.57
N VAL A 58 -7.81 7.20 -12.34
CA VAL A 58 -8.33 5.91 -11.88
C VAL A 58 -7.18 4.97 -11.57
N GLN A 59 -6.25 4.80 -12.51
CA GLN A 59 -5.10 3.92 -12.30
C GLN A 59 -4.10 4.51 -11.31
N ALA A 60 -3.95 5.84 -11.27
CA ALA A 60 -3.15 6.49 -10.23
C ALA A 60 -3.70 6.17 -8.83
N SER A 61 -5.02 6.19 -8.66
CA SER A 61 -5.67 5.88 -7.38
C SER A 61 -5.38 4.45 -6.92
N GLU A 62 -5.44 3.48 -7.83
CA GLU A 62 -5.09 2.09 -7.53
C GLU A 62 -3.62 1.91 -7.15
N LYS A 63 -2.70 2.57 -7.89
CA LYS A 63 -1.27 2.53 -7.57
C LYS A 63 -0.97 3.17 -6.21
N LEU A 64 -1.65 4.25 -5.86
CA LEU A 64 -1.50 4.91 -4.57
C LEU A 64 -2.00 4.05 -3.41
N TRP A 65 -3.18 3.43 -3.57
CA TRP A 65 -3.68 2.44 -2.62
C TRP A 65 -2.67 1.30 -2.43
N GLY A 66 -2.22 0.68 -3.52
CA GLY A 66 -1.25 -0.42 -3.47
C GLY A 66 0.07 -0.01 -2.81
N SER A 67 0.55 1.20 -3.09
CA SER A 67 1.76 1.75 -2.47
C SER A 67 1.62 1.86 -0.95
N ALA A 68 0.50 2.40 -0.45
CA ALA A 68 0.22 2.49 0.98
C ALA A 68 0.09 1.10 1.63
N ALA A 69 -0.65 0.18 1.02
CA ALA A 69 -0.83 -1.18 1.53
C ALA A 69 0.50 -1.94 1.63
N LEU A 70 1.36 -1.82 0.61
CA LEU A 70 2.70 -2.43 0.61
C LEU A 70 3.61 -1.85 1.69
N MET A 71 3.58 -0.53 1.92
CA MET A 71 4.40 0.07 2.98
C MET A 71 3.92 -0.36 4.38
N VAL A 72 2.61 -0.51 4.58
CA VAL A 72 2.07 -1.10 5.81
C VAL A 72 2.56 -2.55 5.99
N LYS A 73 2.53 -3.36 4.92
CA LYS A 73 3.08 -4.73 4.94
C LYS A 73 4.59 -4.74 5.19
N ALA A 74 5.33 -3.74 4.74
CA ALA A 74 6.76 -3.60 5.01
C ALA A 74 7.01 -3.39 6.51
N VAL A 75 6.33 -2.43 7.15
CA VAL A 75 6.42 -2.20 8.61
C VAL A 75 5.95 -3.43 9.41
N ALA A 76 4.90 -4.11 8.96
CA ALA A 76 4.47 -5.35 9.61
C ALA A 76 5.54 -6.44 9.50
N SER A 77 6.10 -6.63 8.32
CA SER A 77 7.11 -7.65 8.06
C SER A 77 8.41 -7.38 8.82
N SER A 78 8.85 -6.13 8.95
CA SER A 78 10.04 -5.79 9.75
C SER A 78 9.88 -6.16 11.23
N ARG A 79 8.63 -6.35 11.68
CA ARG A 79 8.27 -6.79 13.03
C ARG A 79 7.89 -8.27 13.11
N GLY A 80 8.13 -9.03 12.04
CA GLY A 80 7.76 -10.45 11.97
C GLY A 80 6.24 -10.72 11.91
N ILE A 81 5.44 -9.72 11.56
CA ILE A 81 3.97 -9.81 11.48
C ILE A 81 3.55 -9.94 10.02
N SER A 82 2.69 -10.91 9.73
CA SER A 82 2.07 -11.06 8.41
C SER A 82 0.72 -10.35 8.37
N VAL A 83 0.47 -9.59 7.30
CA VAL A 83 -0.81 -8.92 7.03
C VAL A 83 -1.32 -9.39 5.67
N LEU A 84 -2.45 -10.08 5.64
CA LEU A 84 -2.93 -10.83 4.47
C LEU A 84 -4.25 -10.29 3.89
N SER A 85 -4.93 -9.41 4.61
CA SER A 85 -6.26 -8.89 4.23
C SER A 85 -6.42 -7.39 4.48
N HIS A 86 -7.40 -6.77 3.83
CA HIS A 86 -7.79 -5.38 4.08
C HIS A 86 -8.09 -5.13 5.55
N GLY A 87 -8.87 -6.01 6.20
CA GLY A 87 -9.19 -5.86 7.62
C GLY A 87 -7.96 -5.88 8.53
N GLU A 88 -6.96 -6.69 8.20
CA GLU A 88 -5.68 -6.73 8.92
C GLU A 88 -4.83 -5.48 8.68
N LEU A 89 -4.83 -4.92 7.46
CA LEU A 89 -4.17 -3.62 7.19
C LEU A 89 -4.73 -2.52 8.10
N PHE A 90 -6.06 -2.38 8.15
CA PHE A 90 -6.72 -1.39 9.02
C PHE A 90 -6.45 -1.65 10.50
N SER A 91 -6.50 -2.91 10.92
CA SER A 91 -6.24 -3.29 12.31
C SER A 91 -4.79 -3.00 12.71
N PHE A 92 -3.84 -3.24 11.82
CA PHE A 92 -2.42 -2.97 12.04
C PHE A 92 -2.16 -1.46 12.12
N VAL A 93 -2.65 -0.67 11.16
CA VAL A 93 -2.45 0.78 11.15
C VAL A 93 -3.10 1.46 12.37
N ARG A 94 -4.26 0.98 12.84
CA ARG A 94 -4.87 1.45 14.09
C ARG A 94 -3.94 1.24 15.28
N LYS A 95 -3.45 0.00 15.47
CA LYS A 95 -2.53 -0.33 16.57
C LYS A 95 -1.23 0.48 16.46
N LEU A 96 -0.71 0.64 15.25
CA LEU A 96 0.49 1.43 15.00
C LEU A 96 0.31 2.89 15.44
N GLY A 97 -0.83 3.50 15.12
CA GLY A 97 -1.14 4.85 15.57
C GLY A 97 -1.26 4.98 17.10
N GLU A 98 -1.80 3.96 17.78
CA GLU A 98 -1.83 3.90 19.24
C GLU A 98 -0.40 3.81 19.82
N GLU A 99 0.46 2.97 19.25
CA GLU A 99 1.86 2.80 19.66
C GLU A 99 2.71 4.07 19.46
N GLN A 100 2.51 4.77 18.34
CA GLN A 100 3.23 6.00 18.01
C GLN A 100 2.61 7.25 18.66
N ASN A 101 1.49 7.10 19.38
CA ASN A 101 0.66 8.20 19.86
C ASN A 101 0.33 9.22 18.75
N ASP A 102 0.02 8.69 17.56
CA ASP A 102 -0.21 9.46 16.34
C ASP A 102 -1.39 8.89 15.54
N LEU A 103 -2.53 9.57 15.65
CA LEU A 103 -3.76 9.17 14.97
C LEU A 103 -3.72 9.43 13.46
N GLU A 104 -2.70 10.15 12.96
CA GLU A 104 -2.55 10.50 11.55
C GLU A 104 -2.37 9.25 10.68
N PHE A 105 -1.69 8.21 11.19
CA PHE A 105 -1.54 6.93 10.48
C PHE A 105 -2.89 6.37 10.02
N ARG A 106 -3.88 6.32 10.93
CA ARG A 106 -5.23 5.82 10.63
C ARG A 106 -5.99 6.74 9.68
N ARG A 107 -5.82 8.06 9.83
CA ARG A 107 -6.48 9.06 8.98
C ARG A 107 -5.98 8.99 7.54
N LEU A 108 -4.67 9.03 7.34
CA LEU A 108 -4.04 8.93 6.01
C LEU A 108 -4.30 7.57 5.36
N PHE A 109 -4.32 6.47 6.12
CA PHE A 109 -4.67 5.17 5.53
C PHE A 109 -6.15 5.09 5.11
N SER A 110 -7.03 5.88 5.75
CA SER A 110 -8.42 6.00 5.31
C SER A 110 -8.53 6.75 3.97
N VAL A 111 -7.65 7.74 3.72
CA VAL A 111 -7.50 8.38 2.40
C VAL A 111 -7.07 7.36 1.34
N ALA A 112 -6.12 6.48 1.66
CA ALA A 112 -5.72 5.39 0.76
C ALA A 112 -6.90 4.50 0.38
N ASN A 113 -7.79 4.19 1.33
CA ASN A 113 -8.99 3.39 1.05
C ASN A 113 -10.01 4.15 0.19
N THR A 114 -10.12 5.47 0.31
CA THR A 114 -10.94 6.28 -0.59
C THR A 114 -10.41 6.24 -2.03
N LEU A 115 -9.09 6.27 -2.22
CA LEU A 115 -8.47 6.06 -3.53
C LEU A 115 -8.77 4.66 -4.09
N HIS A 116 -8.74 3.63 -3.25
CA HIS A 116 -9.11 2.28 -3.66
C HIS A 116 -10.58 2.19 -4.12
N GLN A 117 -11.51 2.87 -3.43
CA GLN A 117 -12.90 2.99 -3.89
C GLN A 117 -12.99 3.73 -5.23
N ASN A 118 -12.22 4.79 -5.40
CA ASN A 118 -12.18 5.55 -6.64
C ASN A 118 -11.72 4.72 -7.85
N PHE A 119 -10.85 3.72 -7.66
CA PHE A 119 -10.48 2.81 -8.74
C PHE A 119 -11.70 2.07 -9.31
N TYR A 120 -12.66 1.67 -8.47
CA TYR A 120 -13.87 0.98 -8.89
C TYR A 120 -15.00 1.92 -9.36
N GLU A 121 -15.10 3.10 -8.75
CA GLU A 121 -16.25 3.99 -8.93
C GLU A 121 -15.96 5.21 -9.83
N ASN A 122 -14.69 5.57 -10.02
CA ASN A 122 -14.22 6.71 -10.81
C ASN A 122 -15.03 8.00 -10.55
N TRP A 123 -15.12 8.40 -9.28
CA TRP A 123 -15.99 9.47 -8.81
C TRP A 123 -15.24 10.69 -8.27
N LEU A 124 -13.95 10.54 -7.93
CA LEU A 124 -13.11 11.64 -7.46
C LEU A 124 -12.72 12.56 -8.61
N ARG A 125 -12.70 13.86 -8.31
CA ARG A 125 -12.18 14.88 -9.23
C ARG A 125 -10.66 14.88 -9.22
N GLU A 126 -10.04 15.34 -10.31
CA GLU A 126 -8.59 15.30 -10.48
C GLU A 126 -7.82 16.02 -9.37
N GLU A 127 -8.35 17.15 -8.90
CA GLU A 127 -7.76 17.95 -7.83
C GLU A 127 -7.67 17.16 -6.53
N ILE A 128 -8.71 16.37 -6.22
CA ILE A 128 -8.76 15.54 -5.01
C ILE A 128 -7.78 14.37 -5.10
N VAL A 129 -7.62 13.75 -6.28
CA VAL A 129 -6.65 12.65 -6.45
C VAL A 129 -5.21 13.18 -6.28
N LYS A 130 -4.92 14.40 -6.73
CA LYS A 130 -3.62 15.06 -6.52
C LYS A 130 -3.38 15.45 -5.06
N GLU A 131 -4.40 15.91 -4.33
CA GLU A 131 -4.31 16.15 -2.88
C GLU A 131 -4.02 14.85 -2.14
N TYR A 132 -4.78 13.79 -2.42
CA TYR A 132 -4.59 12.49 -1.79
C TYR A 132 -3.26 11.84 -2.16
N TYR A 133 -2.68 12.14 -3.32
CA TYR A 133 -1.30 11.73 -3.63
C TYR A 133 -0.30 12.24 -2.58
N GLU A 134 -0.41 13.50 -2.16
CA GLU A 134 0.47 14.05 -1.12
C GLU A 134 0.20 13.43 0.26
N ASP A 135 -1.07 13.13 0.59
CA ASP A 135 -1.41 12.39 1.81
C ASP A 135 -0.76 11.00 1.83
N ILE A 136 -0.75 10.30 0.69
CA ILE A 136 -0.09 8.99 0.56
C ILE A 136 1.43 9.12 0.67
N ARG A 137 2.04 10.17 0.10
CA ARG A 137 3.47 10.44 0.30
C ARG A 137 3.81 10.68 1.76
N GLN A 138 2.98 11.46 2.47
CA GLN A 138 3.15 11.70 3.91
C GLN A 138 3.06 10.39 4.69
N LEU A 139 2.06 9.55 4.40
CA LEU A 139 1.91 8.25 5.05
C LEU A 139 3.12 7.35 4.83
N ILE A 140 3.60 7.25 3.58
CA ILE A 140 4.75 6.42 3.23
C ILE A 140 6.01 6.90 3.94
N ALA A 141 6.26 8.20 3.99
CA ALA A 141 7.40 8.76 4.71
C ALA A 141 7.37 8.38 6.19
N LYS A 142 6.22 8.57 6.86
CA LYS A 142 6.03 8.20 8.28
C LYS A 142 6.21 6.71 8.53
N LEU A 143 5.69 5.85 7.65
CA LEU A 143 5.83 4.40 7.79
C LEU A 143 7.27 3.95 7.55
N LYS A 144 7.98 4.58 6.62
CA LYS A 144 9.37 4.24 6.29
C LYS A 144 10.32 4.50 7.46
N GLU A 145 10.07 5.53 8.26
CA GLU A 145 10.83 5.80 9.50
C GLU A 145 10.75 4.66 10.54
N LEU A 146 9.78 3.75 10.38
CA LEU A 146 9.54 2.63 11.29
C LEU A 146 10.14 1.30 10.78
N ILE A 147 10.79 1.33 9.62
CA ILE A 147 11.53 0.21 9.04
C ILE A 147 13.00 0.49 9.36
N GLY A 148 13.59 -0.39 10.18
CA GLY A 148 14.96 -0.24 10.69
C GLY A 148 16.03 -0.26 9.60
#